data_AF-A0A484RDW8-F1
#
_entry.id   AF-A0A484RDW8-F1
#
_cell.length_a   1.000
_cell.length_b   1.000
_cell.length_c   1.000
_cell.angle_alpha   90.00
_cell.angle_beta   90.00
_cell.angle_gamma   90.00
#
_symmetry.space_group_name_H-M   'P 1'
#
loop_
_entity.id
_entity.type
_entity.pdbx_description
1 polymer ?
#
loop_
_entity_poly.entity_id
_entity_poly.type
_entity_poly.pdbx_seq_one_letter_code
_entity_poly.pdbx_strand_id
1 'polypeptide(L)'
;MKSFKLVLVGWVLSCLVGVGATEANGAPGPAGPARMGPGGGGPGPHAAPGPRRGHGLPDGARELWIGSMLYFFAAGTYYLWNTERDRYEPAPEPAVGASYDVIAYPTQGQTDAQQARDRYECHGWAVQQSGFDPARAQGAPAEPAADRYRRALSACLQGRYYSVQ
;
A
#
# COMPACT_ATOMS: atom_id res chain seq x y z
N MET A 1 -3.65 -70.65 -16.15
CA MET A 1 -4.87 -71.03 -16.88
C MET A 1 -6.10 -70.63 -16.08
N LYS A 2 -6.71 -69.49 -16.42
CA LYS A 2 -8.14 -69.15 -16.20
C LYS A 2 -8.41 -67.81 -16.89
N SER A 3 -9.58 -67.75 -17.52
CA SER A 3 -9.82 -67.10 -18.80
C SER A 3 -10.14 -65.61 -18.72
N PHE A 4 -9.75 -64.90 -19.79
CA PHE A 4 -10.27 -63.59 -20.18
C PHE A 4 -11.77 -63.68 -20.51
N LYS A 5 -12.57 -62.73 -20.01
CA LYS A 5 -13.84 -62.34 -20.63
C LYS A 5 -13.84 -60.84 -20.85
N LEU A 6 -13.70 -60.49 -22.13
CA LEU A 6 -13.94 -59.17 -22.69
C LEU A 6 -15.46 -58.97 -22.77
N VAL A 7 -15.99 -57.86 -22.25
CA VAL A 7 -17.34 -57.39 -22.59
C VAL A 7 -17.23 -55.92 -22.98
N LEU A 8 -17.51 -55.68 -24.25
CA LEU A 8 -17.54 -54.36 -24.90
C LEU A 8 -18.96 -54.24 -25.48
N VAL A 9 -19.85 -53.47 -24.84
CA VAL A 9 -21.04 -52.89 -25.50
C VAL A 9 -21.43 -51.65 -24.70
N GLY A 10 -21.23 -50.46 -25.28
CA GLY A 10 -21.69 -49.19 -24.72
C GLY A 10 -23.15 -48.90 -25.06
N TRP A 11 -23.79 -48.06 -24.25
CA TRP A 11 -25.04 -47.37 -24.59
C TRP A 11 -25.07 -45.96 -23.96
N VAL A 12 -25.00 -44.96 -24.85
CA VAL A 12 -25.85 -43.77 -24.96
C VAL A 12 -26.27 -43.02 -23.68
N LEU A 13 -25.70 -41.81 -23.56
CA LEU A 13 -26.35 -40.51 -23.31
C LEU A 13 -27.68 -40.50 -22.53
N SER A 14 -27.63 -40.06 -21.27
CA SER A 14 -28.78 -39.45 -20.59
C SER A 14 -28.38 -38.08 -20.06
N CYS A 15 -28.84 -37.04 -20.75
CA CYS A 15 -28.99 -35.69 -20.20
C CYS A 15 -29.92 -35.75 -19.00
N LEU A 16 -29.60 -35.04 -17.91
CA LEU A 16 -30.54 -34.24 -17.12
C LEU A 16 -29.82 -33.58 -15.92
N VAL A 17 -29.84 -32.25 -15.96
CA VAL A 17 -29.94 -31.30 -14.85
C VAL A 17 -28.74 -31.16 -13.90
N GLY A 18 -28.06 -30.04 -14.07
CA GLY A 18 -27.18 -29.44 -13.07
C GLY A 18 -26.73 -28.04 -13.51
N VAL A 19 -27.67 -27.19 -13.93
CA VAL A 19 -27.42 -25.74 -14.03
C VAL A 19 -27.27 -25.23 -12.60
N GLY A 20 -26.05 -25.33 -12.08
CA GLY A 20 -25.59 -24.54 -10.95
C GLY A 20 -24.90 -23.31 -11.51
N ALA A 21 -25.67 -22.25 -11.77
CA ALA A 21 -25.11 -20.92 -11.85
C ALA A 21 -24.59 -20.60 -10.45
N THR A 22 -23.30 -20.83 -10.19
CA THR A 22 -22.63 -20.15 -9.09
C THR A 22 -22.63 -18.69 -9.42
N GLU A 23 -23.55 -17.98 -8.78
CA GLU A 23 -23.64 -16.54 -8.78
C GLU A 23 -22.27 -15.94 -8.43
N ALA A 24 -21.95 -14.93 -9.23
CA ALA A 24 -20.89 -13.98 -9.06
C ALA A 24 -20.55 -13.69 -7.59
N ASN A 25 -19.45 -14.26 -7.10
CA ASN A 25 -18.54 -13.48 -6.28
C ASN A 25 -17.43 -13.01 -7.20
N GLY A 26 -17.76 -12.04 -8.05
CA GLY A 26 -16.76 -11.16 -8.58
C GLY A 26 -16.04 -10.58 -7.37
N ALA A 27 -14.83 -11.07 -7.08
CA ALA A 27 -13.88 -10.25 -6.38
C ALA A 27 -13.92 -8.89 -7.10
N PRO A 28 -14.05 -7.75 -6.39
CA PRO A 28 -13.78 -6.49 -7.06
C PRO A 28 -12.37 -6.65 -7.64
N GLY A 29 -12.28 -6.77 -8.98
CA GLY A 29 -11.02 -6.58 -9.67
C GLY A 29 -10.43 -5.26 -9.18
N PRO A 30 -9.10 -5.09 -9.21
CA PRO A 30 -8.50 -3.88 -8.68
C PRO A 30 -9.26 -2.71 -9.25
N ALA A 31 -9.96 -1.98 -8.38
CA ALA A 31 -10.43 -0.66 -8.72
C ALA A 31 -9.14 0.05 -9.10
N GLY A 32 -8.89 0.16 -10.41
CA GLY A 32 -7.85 1.03 -10.94
C GLY A 32 -8.00 2.36 -10.22
N PRO A 33 -6.88 3.06 -9.93
CA PRO A 33 -6.87 4.17 -9.00
C PRO A 33 -8.11 5.00 -9.25
N ALA A 34 -8.99 5.06 -8.24
CA ALA A 34 -10.18 5.89 -8.32
C ALA A 34 -9.71 7.19 -8.95
N ARG A 35 -10.28 7.52 -10.12
CA ARG A 35 -10.01 8.80 -10.75
C ARG A 35 -10.50 9.83 -9.75
N MET A 36 -9.61 10.25 -8.85
CA MET A 36 -9.79 11.43 -8.04
C MET A 36 -9.80 12.53 -9.09
N GLY A 37 -11.01 12.93 -9.48
CA GLY A 37 -11.19 13.97 -10.48
C GLY A 37 -10.52 15.26 -10.01
N PRO A 38 -10.23 16.19 -10.94
CA PRO A 38 -9.69 17.49 -10.59
C PRO A 38 -10.82 18.28 -9.91
N GLY A 39 -10.89 18.25 -8.58
CA GLY A 39 -11.98 18.92 -7.87
C GLY A 39 -11.83 18.90 -6.36
N GLY A 40 -11.23 19.97 -5.83
CA GLY A 40 -11.65 20.55 -4.55
C GLY A 40 -10.92 20.05 -3.30
N GLY A 41 -9.64 20.43 -3.16
CA GLY A 41 -8.90 20.23 -1.93
C GLY A 41 -7.43 19.98 -2.18
N GLY A 42 -6.76 20.88 -2.90
CA GLY A 42 -5.30 20.91 -2.81
C GLY A 42 -4.94 21.04 -1.32
N PRO A 43 -3.92 20.33 -0.83
CA PRO A 43 -3.52 20.49 0.56
C PRO A 43 -3.30 21.99 0.80
N GLY A 44 -3.82 22.49 1.94
CA GLY A 44 -3.51 23.83 2.40
C GLY A 44 -1.99 24.05 2.51
N PRO A 45 -1.54 25.21 3.01
CA PRO A 45 -0.10 25.55 3.07
C PRO A 45 0.81 24.49 3.76
N HIS A 46 0.22 23.53 4.48
CA HIS A 46 0.87 22.36 5.08
C HIS A 46 0.56 21.08 4.30
N ALA A 47 1.06 20.99 3.07
CA ALA A 47 0.94 19.77 2.26
C ALA A 47 1.83 18.66 2.81
N ALA A 48 1.24 17.47 2.96
CA ALA A 48 1.97 16.28 3.35
C ALA A 48 3.16 16.01 2.39
N PRO A 49 4.32 15.57 2.91
CA PRO A 49 4.57 15.10 4.28
C PRO A 49 4.97 16.21 5.27
N GLY A 50 4.53 17.45 5.06
CA GLY A 50 4.76 18.59 5.95
C GLY A 50 5.87 19.52 5.46
N PRO A 51 6.04 20.69 6.09
CA PRO A 51 7.08 21.65 5.73
C PRO A 51 8.47 21.10 6.10
N ARG A 52 9.43 21.00 5.18
CA ARG A 52 10.73 20.33 5.44
C ARG A 52 11.63 20.93 6.55
N ARG A 53 11.23 22.07 7.15
CA ARG A 53 11.94 22.77 8.22
C ARG A 53 10.95 23.46 9.14
N GLY A 54 11.41 23.89 10.32
CA GLY A 54 10.59 24.61 11.29
C GLY A 54 9.59 23.71 12.02
N HIS A 55 8.51 24.29 12.54
CA HIS A 55 7.40 23.55 13.16
C HIS A 55 7.81 22.55 14.25
N GLY A 56 8.79 22.94 15.08
CA GLY A 56 9.32 22.11 16.17
C GLY A 56 10.34 21.05 15.74
N LEU A 57 10.71 21.01 14.46
CA LEU A 57 11.81 20.17 13.99
C LEU A 57 13.16 20.74 14.45
N PRO A 58 14.03 19.94 15.09
CA PRO A 58 15.36 20.42 15.48
C PRO A 58 16.19 20.87 14.28
N ASP A 59 17.04 21.88 14.51
CA ASP A 59 17.99 22.34 13.50
C ASP A 59 18.94 21.21 13.09
N GLY A 60 19.26 21.16 11.79
CA GLY A 60 20.12 20.13 11.23
C GLY A 60 19.48 18.74 11.11
N ALA A 61 18.16 18.61 11.34
CA ALA A 61 17.47 17.36 11.10
C ALA A 61 17.64 16.90 9.63
N ARG A 62 17.96 15.61 9.46
CA ARG A 62 18.14 14.99 8.14
C ARG A 62 16.83 14.38 7.65
N GLU A 63 16.55 14.54 6.37
CA GLU A 63 15.42 13.91 5.68
C GLU A 63 15.73 12.43 5.41
N LEU A 64 14.79 11.53 5.70
CA LEU A 64 14.91 10.09 5.50
C LEU A 64 13.59 9.50 4.99
N TRP A 65 13.64 8.89 3.82
CA TRP A 65 12.54 8.05 3.33
C TRP A 65 12.69 6.64 3.88
N ILE A 66 11.71 6.21 4.67
CA ILE A 66 11.61 4.83 5.18
C ILE A 66 10.25 4.30 4.73
N GLY A 67 10.30 3.28 3.86
CA GLY A 67 9.14 2.85 3.09
C GLY A 67 8.52 4.01 2.29
N SER A 68 7.26 4.31 2.58
CA SER A 68 6.48 5.38 1.93
C SER A 68 6.33 6.65 2.78
N MET A 69 7.05 6.76 3.90
CA MET A 69 6.93 7.91 4.80
C MET A 69 8.21 8.70 4.86
N LEU A 70 8.03 10.01 4.97
CA LEU A 70 9.12 10.94 5.21
C LEU A 70 9.31 11.14 6.70
N TYR A 71 10.44 10.64 7.19
CA TYR A 71 10.92 10.89 8.54
C TYR A 71 11.97 11.99 8.52
N PHE A 72 12.07 12.70 9.63
CA PHE A 72 13.24 13.49 9.95
C PHE A 72 13.96 12.88 11.14
N PHE A 73 15.29 12.91 11.12
CA PHE A 73 16.08 12.41 12.24
C PHE A 73 16.99 13.50 12.79
N ALA A 74 16.95 13.69 14.10
CA ALA A 74 17.84 14.57 14.83
C ALA A 74 18.09 14.03 16.24
N ALA A 75 19.35 14.08 16.69
CA ALA A 75 19.75 13.71 18.05
C ALA A 75 19.19 12.35 18.54
N GLY A 76 19.17 11.32 17.69
CA GLY A 76 18.66 9.99 18.07
C GLY A 76 17.15 9.83 17.99
N THR A 77 16.41 10.87 17.62
CA THR A 77 14.94 10.87 17.59
C THR A 77 14.43 10.98 16.16
N TYR A 78 13.45 10.15 15.83
CA TYR A 78 12.68 10.25 14.60
C TYR A 78 11.51 11.20 14.79
N TYR A 79 11.20 11.97 13.75
CA TYR A 79 10.10 12.93 13.74
C TYR A 79 9.22 12.69 12.53
N LEU A 80 7.91 12.74 12.76
CA LEU A 80 6.89 12.70 11.72
C LEU A 80 6.03 13.96 11.80
N TRP A 81 5.51 14.36 10.64
CA TRP A 81 4.59 15.48 10.55
C TRP A 81 3.22 15.11 11.13
N ASN A 82 2.76 15.89 12.10
CA ASN A 82 1.39 15.83 12.59
C ASN A 82 0.58 16.96 11.96
N THR A 83 -0.28 16.61 10.99
CA THR A 83 -1.14 17.57 10.28
C THR A 83 -2.17 18.24 11.19
N GLU A 84 -2.67 17.55 12.22
CA GLU A 84 -3.66 18.12 13.15
C GLU A 84 -3.06 19.20 14.05
N ARG A 85 -1.80 19.01 14.45
CA ARG A 85 -1.09 19.92 15.35
C ARG A 85 -0.14 20.88 14.64
N ASP A 86 -0.06 20.80 13.31
CA ASP A 86 0.84 21.58 12.46
C ASP A 86 2.30 21.59 12.95
N ARG A 87 2.78 20.42 13.42
CA ARG A 87 4.12 20.28 14.01
C ARG A 87 4.74 18.92 13.81
N TYR A 88 6.06 18.88 13.81
CA TYR A 88 6.82 17.64 13.93
C TYR A 88 6.73 17.10 15.35
N GLU A 89 6.38 15.83 15.47
CA GLU A 89 6.31 15.12 16.74
C GLU A 89 7.29 13.95 16.73
N PRO A 90 7.91 13.63 17.89
CA PRO A 90 8.67 12.41 18.04
C PRO A 90 7.85 11.18 17.65
N ALA A 91 8.42 10.34 16.80
CA ALA A 91 7.84 9.11 16.32
C ALA A 91 8.57 7.91 16.96
N PRO A 92 7.91 6.75 17.09
CA PRO A 92 8.61 5.52 17.41
C PRO A 92 9.70 5.24 16.37
N GLU A 93 10.71 4.47 16.76
CA GLU A 93 11.73 4.02 15.83
C GLU A 93 11.08 3.17 14.72
N PRO A 94 11.26 3.54 13.44
CA PRO A 94 10.63 2.81 12.35
C PRO A 94 11.27 1.44 12.20
N ALA A 95 10.45 0.43 11.97
CA ALA A 95 10.93 -0.91 11.62
C ALA A 95 11.49 -0.90 10.19
N VAL A 96 12.81 -0.70 10.07
CA VAL A 96 13.51 -0.67 8.78
C VAL A 96 13.62 -2.06 8.16
N GLY A 97 13.32 -2.17 6.85
CA GLY A 97 13.44 -3.43 6.13
C GLY A 97 12.34 -4.42 6.51
N ALA A 98 11.20 -3.92 6.97
CA ALA A 98 10.06 -4.75 7.27
C ALA A 98 9.49 -5.38 5.99
N SER A 99 8.81 -6.51 6.11
CA SER A 99 8.22 -7.24 4.98
C SER A 99 7.20 -6.42 4.17
N TYR A 100 6.73 -5.31 4.72
CA TYR A 100 5.77 -4.39 4.10
C TYR A 100 6.40 -3.11 3.53
N ASP A 101 7.72 -2.92 3.68
CA ASP A 101 8.42 -1.82 3.06
C ASP A 101 8.51 -2.05 1.56
N VAL A 102 8.21 -0.99 0.80
CA VAL A 102 8.20 -1.02 -0.66
C VAL A 102 9.20 0.00 -1.17
N ILE A 103 10.09 -0.42 -2.05
CA ILE A 103 10.99 0.50 -2.74
C ILE A 103 10.35 0.89 -4.06
N ALA A 104 10.17 2.20 -4.26
CA ALA A 104 9.51 2.74 -5.44
C ALA A 104 10.39 3.77 -6.13
N TYR A 105 10.52 3.69 -7.45
CA TYR A 105 11.32 4.60 -8.26
C TYR A 105 10.44 5.32 -9.29
N PRO A 106 10.58 6.65 -9.44
CA PRO A 106 9.82 7.41 -10.42
C PRO A 106 10.19 6.98 -11.85
N THR A 107 9.20 6.87 -12.74
CA THR A 107 9.43 6.48 -14.15
C THR A 107 9.08 7.57 -15.16
N GLN A 108 8.52 8.70 -14.73
CA GLN A 108 8.00 9.77 -15.60
C GLN A 108 8.49 11.16 -15.20
N GLY A 109 9.64 11.26 -14.52
CA GLY A 109 10.21 12.55 -14.11
C GLY A 109 9.46 13.25 -12.97
N GLN A 110 8.84 12.49 -12.08
CA GLN A 110 8.19 13.04 -10.88
C GLN A 110 9.21 13.83 -10.04
N THR A 111 8.90 15.10 -9.74
CA THR A 111 9.74 15.95 -8.88
C THR A 111 9.77 15.43 -7.44
N ASP A 112 10.75 15.81 -6.64
CA ASP A 112 10.82 15.37 -5.24
C ASP A 112 9.57 15.75 -4.44
N ALA A 113 8.97 16.91 -4.72
CA ALA A 113 7.70 17.32 -4.11
C ALA A 113 6.51 16.46 -4.57
N GLN A 114 6.51 16.04 -5.83
CA GLN A 114 5.52 15.09 -6.35
C GLN A 114 5.69 13.72 -5.69
N GLN A 115 6.91 13.21 -5.64
CA GLN A 115 7.23 11.93 -5.00
C GLN A 115 6.84 11.92 -3.53
N ALA A 116 7.13 13.00 -2.81
CA ALA A 116 6.77 13.12 -1.42
C ALA A 116 5.25 13.04 -1.19
N ARG A 117 4.49 13.76 -2.02
CA ARG A 117 3.03 13.76 -1.98
C ARG A 117 2.43 12.40 -2.37
N ASP A 118 2.92 11.80 -3.46
CA ASP A 118 2.44 10.50 -3.93
C ASP A 118 2.65 9.40 -2.89
N ARG A 119 3.84 9.36 -2.28
CA ARG A 119 4.17 8.37 -1.23
C ARG A 119 3.27 8.53 -0.02
N TYR A 120 3.01 9.76 0.42
CA TYR A 120 2.12 10.02 1.55
C TYR A 120 0.66 9.64 1.24
N GLU A 121 0.14 10.07 0.09
CA GLU A 121 -1.24 9.75 -0.32
C GLU A 121 -1.43 8.22 -0.46
N CYS A 122 -0.45 7.53 -1.05
CA CYS A 122 -0.48 6.08 -1.18
C CYS A 122 -0.30 5.35 0.16
N HIS A 123 0.50 5.89 1.09
CA HIS A 123 0.57 5.40 2.46
C HIS A 123 -0.80 5.46 3.14
N GLY A 124 -1.44 6.64 3.15
CA GLY A 124 -2.76 6.82 3.77
C GLY A 124 -3.85 5.93 3.14
N TRP A 125 -3.76 5.69 1.82
CA TRP A 125 -4.64 4.73 1.15
C TRP A 125 -4.38 3.29 1.62
N ALA A 126 -3.11 2.88 1.69
CA ALA A 126 -2.73 1.54 2.14
C ALA A 126 -3.13 1.28 3.61
N VAL A 127 -3.04 2.29 4.48
CA VAL A 127 -3.56 2.21 5.87
C VAL A 127 -5.07 1.93 5.85
N GLN A 128 -5.85 2.67 5.06
CA GLN A 128 -7.30 2.47 4.95
C GLN A 128 -7.67 1.07 4.43
N GLN A 129 -6.91 0.54 3.47
CA GLN A 129 -7.18 -0.79 2.91
C GLN A 129 -6.79 -1.94 3.85
N SER A 130 -5.78 -1.74 4.69
CA SER A 130 -5.19 -2.82 5.51
C SER A 130 -5.61 -2.79 6.97
N GLY A 131 -6.00 -1.62 7.50
CA GLY A 131 -6.16 -1.37 8.92
C GLY A 131 -4.83 -1.31 9.70
N PHE A 132 -3.68 -1.30 9.01
CA PHE A 132 -2.35 -1.26 9.60
C PHE A 132 -1.63 0.03 9.23
N ASP A 133 -1.12 0.74 10.25
CA ASP A 133 -0.29 1.92 10.09
C ASP A 133 1.14 1.67 10.60
N PRO A 134 2.14 1.53 9.70
CA PRO A 134 3.52 1.35 10.10
C PRO A 134 4.13 2.59 10.79
N ALA A 135 3.52 3.77 10.67
CA ALA A 135 3.98 5.01 11.33
C ALA A 135 3.74 4.99 12.84
N ARG A 136 2.75 4.19 13.26
CA ARG A 136 2.23 4.07 14.62
C ARG A 136 2.57 2.71 15.23
N ALA A 137 3.14 1.80 14.45
CA ALA A 137 3.53 0.47 14.89
C ALA A 137 4.76 0.53 15.82
N GLN A 138 4.70 -0.19 16.94
CA GLN A 138 5.80 -0.33 17.89
C GLN A 138 6.42 -1.73 17.86
N GLY A 139 6.14 -2.51 16.81
CA GLY A 139 6.58 -3.89 16.66
C GLY A 139 6.08 -4.53 15.37
N ALA A 140 6.44 -5.79 15.16
CA ALA A 140 6.04 -6.54 13.98
C ALA A 140 4.50 -6.70 13.92
N PRO A 141 3.85 -6.33 12.80
CA PRO A 141 2.42 -6.49 12.62
C PRO A 141 1.99 -7.95 12.52
N ALA A 142 0.69 -8.20 12.65
CA ALA A 142 0.11 -9.45 12.18
C ALA A 142 0.31 -9.58 10.66
N GLU A 143 0.90 -10.69 10.22
CA GLU A 143 1.27 -10.96 8.81
C GLU A 143 0.18 -10.57 7.78
N PRO A 144 -1.11 -10.90 7.96
CA PRO A 144 -2.13 -10.56 6.97
C PRO A 144 -2.33 -9.05 6.77
N ALA A 145 -2.10 -8.23 7.80
CA ALA A 145 -2.29 -6.78 7.71
C ALA A 145 -1.11 -6.12 6.98
N ALA A 146 0.12 -6.56 7.30
CA ALA A 146 1.33 -6.14 6.59
C ALA A 146 1.27 -6.45 5.10
N ASP A 147 0.85 -7.67 4.74
CA ASP A 147 0.74 -8.07 3.34
C ASP A 147 -0.31 -7.26 2.57
N ARG A 148 -1.47 -6.98 3.19
CA ARG A 148 -2.49 -6.12 2.59
C ARG A 148 -1.97 -4.70 2.41
N TYR A 149 -1.30 -4.16 3.42
CA TYR A 149 -0.70 -2.83 3.36
C TYR A 149 0.30 -2.75 2.20
N ARG A 150 1.24 -3.69 2.11
CA ARG A 150 2.25 -3.75 1.05
C ARG A 150 1.60 -3.77 -0.33
N ARG A 151 0.65 -4.69 -0.56
CA ARG A 151 -0.03 -4.81 -1.86
C ARG A 151 -0.78 -3.55 -2.24
N ALA A 152 -1.47 -2.94 -1.28
CA ALA A 152 -2.16 -1.68 -1.49
C ALA A 152 -1.18 -0.55 -1.83
N LEU A 153 -0.10 -0.40 -1.05
CA LEU A 153 0.91 0.61 -1.30
C LEU A 153 1.55 0.45 -2.69
N SER A 154 1.97 -0.76 -3.05
CA SER A 154 2.52 -1.07 -4.37
C SER A 154 1.54 -0.72 -5.49
N ALA A 155 0.26 -1.09 -5.38
CA ALA A 155 -0.74 -0.83 -6.39
C ALA A 155 -0.99 0.67 -6.61
N CYS A 156 -1.06 1.44 -5.51
CA CYS A 156 -1.23 2.89 -5.60
C CYS A 156 -0.04 3.57 -6.28
N LEU A 157 1.19 3.19 -5.90
CA LEU A 157 2.42 3.75 -6.48
C LEU A 157 2.58 3.36 -7.96
N GLN A 158 2.29 2.12 -8.34
CA GLN A 158 2.30 1.71 -9.74
C GLN A 158 1.30 2.52 -10.58
N GLY A 159 0.11 2.80 -10.04
CA GLY A 159 -0.89 3.67 -10.67
C GLY A 159 -0.44 5.13 -10.85
N ARG A 160 0.63 5.55 -10.17
CA ARG A 160 1.25 6.88 -10.27
C ARG A 160 2.58 6.88 -11.03
N TYR A 161 2.81 5.84 -11.83
CA TYR A 161 4.01 5.68 -12.65
C TYR A 161 5.30 5.53 -11.84
N TYR A 162 5.25 4.74 -10.77
CA TYR A 162 6.44 4.25 -10.08
C TYR A 162 6.70 2.79 -10.46
N SER A 163 7.96 2.44 -10.69
CA SER A 163 8.38 1.04 -10.65
C SER A 163 8.59 0.64 -9.19
N VAL A 164 8.05 -0.51 -8.82
CA VAL A 164 7.99 -0.98 -7.44
C VAL A 164 8.69 -2.31 -7.31
N GLN A 165 9.53 -2.46 -6.28
CA GLN A 165 10.28 -3.67 -5.93
C GLN A 165 9.87 -4.18 -4.55
#